data_AF-A0A7W1BMR1-F1
#
_entry.id   AF-A0A7W1BMR1-F1
#
_cell.length_a   1.000
_cell.length_b   1.000
_cell.length_c   1.000
_cell.angle_alpha   90.00
_cell.angle_beta   90.00
_cell.angle_gamma   90.00
#
_symmetry.space_group_name_H-M   'P 1'
#
loop_
_entity.id
_entity.type
_entity.pdbx_description
1 polymer ?
#
loop_
_entity_poly.entity_id
_entity_poly.type
_entity_poly.pdbx_seq_one_letter_code
_entity_poly.pdbx_strand_id
1 'polypeptide(L)'
;MDSLTAYYLARELHARWNGRRVAVFQLHQKPAGVTLGTVGSEPVHFDLSRQDVVAEAAGADSKAGHLDGFVVLGVQAPIDDRRLILRLEKAGKFRGSAARRATLEISAIPSAKGALLSDDGGHSLAKVGSIAPPLGEPRPELRDEQLAAAAASGDSAVLLRGRWLSPTFARWLLTNSEQIVERYRNIAALPDAQPAWCDGQLYPFPLCEDAKSAVSLIYPNAFFDSPIPLAPDDRKLRALERMRGELSKADNVRALREAADRLMTIQHHDVAPAEMILPNGETVSLSPRQGESPKALAERLYAEVRSKERAIDNLPARIRKLEEDANAFASQPSTKLNAKMVQRALPFRTYRSSGGLDIWVGRGAKSNDQLTFRESAPDDVW
;
A
#
# COMPACT_ATOMS: atom_id res chain seq x y z
N MET A 1 -1.52 -6.80 -2.33
CA MET A 1 -2.77 -7.57 -2.48
C MET A 1 -2.96 -8.50 -1.29
N ASP A 2 -4.07 -8.36 -0.55
CA ASP A 2 -4.48 -9.32 0.47
C ASP A 2 -5.48 -10.37 -0.09
N SER A 3 -5.96 -11.29 0.75
CA SER A 3 -6.83 -12.39 0.30
C SER A 3 -8.21 -11.91 -0.18
N LEU A 4 -8.77 -10.89 0.47
CA LEU A 4 -10.02 -10.27 0.05
C LEU A 4 -9.86 -9.58 -1.31
N THR A 5 -8.78 -8.83 -1.49
CA THR A 5 -8.45 -8.20 -2.78
C THR A 5 -8.24 -9.24 -3.86
N ALA A 6 -7.54 -10.35 -3.58
CA ALA A 6 -7.36 -11.46 -4.52
C ALA A 6 -8.71 -12.08 -4.92
N TYR A 7 -9.62 -12.27 -3.96
CA TYR A 7 -10.97 -12.77 -4.23
C TYR A 7 -11.76 -11.89 -5.21
N TYR A 8 -11.85 -10.59 -4.95
CA TYR A 8 -12.59 -9.68 -5.85
C TYR A 8 -11.88 -9.47 -7.18
N LEU A 9 -10.55 -9.41 -7.19
CA LEU A 9 -9.80 -9.35 -8.43
C LEU A 9 -10.03 -10.61 -9.28
N ALA A 10 -10.09 -11.80 -8.68
CA ALA A 10 -10.43 -13.03 -9.39
C ALA A 10 -11.84 -12.96 -10.01
N ARG A 11 -12.84 -12.43 -9.28
CA ARG A 11 -14.20 -12.22 -9.81
C ARG A 11 -14.20 -11.27 -11.00
N GLU A 12 -13.50 -10.14 -10.89
CA GLU A 12 -13.38 -9.16 -11.96
C GLU A 12 -12.70 -9.74 -13.20
N LEU A 13 -11.58 -10.45 -13.03
CA LEU A 13 -10.86 -11.11 -14.10
C LEU A 13 -11.69 -12.24 -14.73
N HIS A 14 -12.44 -13.01 -13.92
CA HIS A 14 -13.36 -14.03 -14.42
C HIS A 14 -14.41 -13.41 -15.35
N ALA A 15 -15.06 -12.33 -14.92
CA ALA A 15 -16.04 -11.63 -15.74
C ALA A 15 -15.45 -11.08 -17.05
N ARG A 16 -14.19 -10.61 -17.01
CA ARG A 16 -13.49 -10.09 -18.20
C ARG A 16 -13.01 -11.18 -19.14
N TRP A 17 -12.56 -12.34 -18.63
CA TRP A 17 -11.77 -13.30 -19.41
C TRP A 17 -12.44 -14.64 -19.68
N ASN A 18 -13.44 -15.04 -18.90
CA ASN A 18 -14.07 -16.36 -19.06
C ASN A 18 -14.61 -16.58 -20.49
N GLY A 19 -14.29 -17.73 -21.06
CA GLY A 19 -14.64 -18.11 -22.44
C GLY A 19 -13.82 -17.41 -23.53
N ARG A 20 -12.88 -16.53 -23.17
CA ARG A 20 -12.06 -15.80 -24.15
C ARG A 20 -10.72 -16.48 -24.40
N ARG A 21 -10.26 -16.41 -25.65
CA ARG A 21 -8.94 -16.92 -26.06
C ARG A 21 -7.83 -16.02 -25.49
N VAL A 22 -6.76 -16.63 -25.00
CA VAL A 22 -5.54 -15.92 -24.58
C VAL A 22 -4.87 -15.31 -25.80
N ALA A 23 -4.67 -13.99 -25.76
CA ALA A 23 -4.02 -13.21 -26.81
C ALA A 23 -2.58 -12.85 -26.43
N VAL A 24 -2.32 -12.65 -25.13
CA VAL A 24 -1.05 -12.20 -24.59
C VAL A 24 -0.70 -13.07 -23.40
N PHE A 25 0.52 -13.61 -23.36
CA PHE A 25 1.06 -14.26 -22.16
C PHE A 25 2.58 -14.13 -22.13
N GLN A 26 3.09 -13.58 -21.04
CA GLN A 26 4.52 -13.42 -20.81
C GLN A 26 4.86 -13.58 -19.33
N LEU A 27 5.90 -14.37 -19.05
CA LEU A 27 6.54 -14.41 -17.74
C LEU A 27 7.80 -13.55 -17.79
N HIS A 28 7.88 -12.56 -16.93
CA HIS A 28 9.00 -11.62 -16.84
C HIS A 28 9.92 -12.08 -15.72
N GLN A 29 11.18 -12.43 -16.01
CA GLN A 29 12.12 -12.88 -14.98
C GLN A 29 12.68 -11.70 -14.16
N LYS A 30 12.85 -10.53 -14.79
CA LYS A 30 13.44 -9.32 -14.18
C LYS A 30 12.82 -8.06 -14.81
N PRO A 31 12.03 -7.26 -14.05
CA PRO A 31 11.47 -7.59 -12.74
C PRO A 31 10.56 -8.83 -12.82
N ALA A 32 10.42 -9.55 -11.70
CA ALA A 32 9.54 -10.71 -11.63
C ALA A 32 8.09 -10.28 -11.88
N GLY A 33 7.41 -10.88 -12.85
CA GLY A 33 6.03 -10.54 -13.16
C GLY A 33 5.38 -11.48 -14.16
N VAL A 34 4.08 -11.34 -14.33
CA VAL A 34 3.32 -12.07 -15.36
C VAL A 34 2.37 -11.12 -16.06
N THR A 35 2.37 -11.12 -17.38
CA THR A 35 1.38 -10.39 -18.19
C THR A 35 0.48 -11.39 -18.89
N LEU A 36 -0.83 -11.20 -18.76
CA LEU A 36 -1.84 -12.02 -19.41
C LEU A 36 -2.95 -11.15 -19.98
N GLY A 37 -3.38 -11.41 -21.20
CA GLY A 37 -4.51 -10.75 -21.83
C GLY A 37 -5.30 -11.72 -22.70
N THR A 38 -6.61 -11.47 -22.82
CA THR A 38 -7.49 -12.22 -23.71
C THR A 38 -7.93 -11.36 -24.90
N VAL A 39 -8.38 -12.00 -25.98
CA VAL A 39 -8.92 -11.29 -27.15
C VAL A 39 -10.06 -10.38 -26.72
N GLY A 40 -9.98 -9.09 -27.09
CA GLY A 40 -11.01 -8.09 -26.75
C GLY A 40 -10.94 -7.57 -25.31
N SER A 41 -9.86 -7.85 -24.58
CA SER A 41 -9.61 -7.32 -23.23
C SER A 41 -8.24 -6.66 -23.18
N GLU A 42 -8.11 -5.62 -22.35
CA GLU A 42 -6.80 -5.06 -22.03
C GLU A 42 -5.95 -6.11 -21.27
N PRO A 43 -4.67 -6.32 -21.64
CA PRO A 43 -3.77 -7.16 -20.88
C PRO A 43 -3.55 -6.64 -19.46
N VAL A 44 -3.35 -7.55 -18.52
CA VAL A 44 -3.05 -7.24 -17.12
C VAL A 44 -1.67 -7.78 -16.77
N HIS A 45 -0.81 -6.91 -16.27
CA HIS A 45 0.49 -7.23 -15.69
C HIS A 45 0.37 -7.34 -14.17
N PHE A 46 0.87 -8.42 -13.60
CA PHE A 46 1.02 -8.61 -12.18
C PHE A 46 2.48 -8.39 -11.82
N ASP A 47 2.78 -7.27 -11.15
CA ASP A 47 4.13 -6.96 -10.69
C ASP A 47 4.41 -7.74 -9.39
N LEU A 48 5.22 -8.80 -9.51
CA LEU A 48 5.58 -9.68 -8.39
C LEU A 48 6.83 -9.19 -7.64
N SER A 49 7.50 -8.15 -8.15
CA SER A 49 8.70 -7.58 -7.54
C SER A 49 8.39 -6.63 -6.39
N ARG A 50 7.19 -6.05 -6.37
CA ARG A 50 6.74 -5.12 -5.32
C ARG A 50 6.48 -5.82 -4.00
N GLN A 51 6.53 -5.06 -2.91
CA GLN A 51 6.18 -5.54 -1.56
C GLN A 51 4.76 -6.12 -1.54
N ASP A 52 3.82 -5.44 -2.18
CA ASP A 52 2.48 -5.90 -2.46
C ASP A 52 2.33 -6.13 -3.96
N VAL A 53 1.87 -7.33 -4.36
CA VAL A 53 1.55 -7.59 -5.76
C VAL A 53 0.40 -6.69 -6.18
N VAL A 54 0.55 -6.06 -7.33
CA VAL A 54 -0.42 -5.16 -7.95
C VAL A 54 -0.75 -5.68 -9.35
N ALA A 55 -2.03 -5.61 -9.72
CA ALA A 55 -2.50 -5.87 -11.07
C ALA A 55 -2.63 -4.53 -11.82
N GLU A 56 -1.95 -4.41 -12.95
CA GLU A 56 -1.82 -3.18 -13.72
C GLU A 56 -2.25 -3.43 -15.17
N ALA A 57 -2.93 -2.48 -15.77
CA ALA A 57 -3.19 -2.48 -17.20
C ALA A 57 -1.87 -2.41 -17.97
N ALA A 58 -1.69 -3.29 -18.94
CA ALA A 58 -0.48 -3.41 -19.74
C ALA A 58 -0.77 -3.13 -21.22
N GLY A 59 0.22 -2.58 -21.92
CA GLY A 59 0.14 -2.35 -23.36
C GLY A 59 0.02 -3.65 -24.17
N ALA A 60 -0.54 -3.55 -25.38
CA ALA A 60 -0.87 -4.69 -26.24
C ALA A 60 0.33 -5.36 -26.94
N ASP A 61 1.57 -4.98 -26.61
CA ASP A 61 2.75 -5.26 -27.45
C ASP A 61 3.34 -6.68 -27.30
N SER A 62 2.59 -7.65 -26.76
CA SER A 62 3.11 -9.00 -26.50
C SER A 62 2.29 -10.11 -27.16
N LYS A 63 2.96 -11.20 -27.56
CA LYS A 63 2.34 -12.38 -28.18
C LYS A 63 1.93 -13.41 -27.11
N ALA A 64 1.01 -14.31 -27.45
CA ALA A 64 0.44 -15.32 -26.54
C ALA A 64 1.43 -16.38 -25.99
N GLY A 65 2.69 -16.44 -26.46
CA GLY A 65 3.71 -17.34 -25.92
C GLY A 65 3.27 -18.80 -25.75
N HIS A 66 3.53 -19.38 -24.58
CA HIS A 66 3.15 -20.76 -24.22
C HIS A 66 1.63 -21.02 -24.19
N LEU A 67 0.82 -19.98 -24.14
CA LEU A 67 -0.64 -20.08 -24.03
C LEU A 67 -1.36 -19.79 -25.36
N ASP A 68 -0.64 -19.77 -26.49
CA ASP A 68 -1.31 -19.60 -27.78
C ASP A 68 -2.37 -20.69 -28.02
N GLY A 69 -3.59 -20.24 -28.35
CA GLY A 69 -4.74 -21.10 -28.62
C GLY A 69 -5.47 -21.62 -27.38
N PHE A 70 -5.03 -21.27 -26.16
CA PHE A 70 -5.79 -21.57 -24.95
C PHE A 70 -6.97 -20.60 -24.78
N VAL A 71 -8.05 -21.10 -24.19
CA VAL A 71 -9.23 -20.37 -23.75
C VAL A 71 -9.26 -20.39 -22.22
N VAL A 72 -9.59 -19.26 -21.60
CA VAL A 72 -9.77 -19.17 -20.16
C VAL A 72 -11.11 -19.78 -19.78
N LEU A 73 -11.10 -20.88 -19.02
CA LEU A 73 -12.30 -21.53 -18.50
C LEU A 73 -12.81 -20.89 -17.20
N GLY A 74 -11.94 -20.17 -16.50
CA GLY A 74 -12.30 -19.46 -15.29
C GLY A 74 -11.08 -18.95 -14.52
N VAL A 75 -11.31 -17.88 -13.77
CA VAL A 75 -10.39 -17.34 -12.77
C VAL A 75 -11.04 -17.48 -11.41
N GLN A 76 -10.27 -17.92 -10.41
CA GLN A 76 -10.73 -18.06 -9.03
C GLN A 76 -9.61 -17.71 -8.05
N ALA A 77 -9.97 -17.32 -6.83
CA ALA A 77 -9.06 -17.24 -5.71
C ALA A 77 -9.52 -18.21 -4.62
N PRO A 78 -8.63 -19.03 -4.03
CA PRO A 78 -8.99 -19.84 -2.87
C PRO A 78 -9.40 -18.96 -1.68
N ILE A 79 -10.29 -19.48 -0.82
CA ILE A 79 -10.74 -18.75 0.36
C ILE A 79 -9.55 -18.45 1.26
N ASP A 80 -9.47 -17.20 1.72
CA ASP A 80 -8.38 -16.69 2.58
C ASP A 80 -6.96 -16.78 2.03
N ASP A 81 -6.80 -17.07 0.74
CA ASP A 81 -5.49 -17.18 0.12
C ASP A 81 -5.17 -15.97 -0.77
N ARG A 82 -3.89 -15.70 -0.98
CA ARG A 82 -3.40 -14.60 -1.84
C ARG A 82 -3.01 -15.13 -3.22
N ARG A 83 -3.69 -16.18 -3.69
CA ARG A 83 -3.48 -16.81 -5.01
C ARG A 83 -4.61 -16.50 -5.97
N LEU A 84 -4.24 -16.34 -7.24
CA LEU A 84 -5.16 -16.40 -8.37
C LEU A 84 -4.88 -17.68 -9.15
N ILE A 85 -5.91 -18.45 -9.44
CA ILE A 85 -5.84 -19.71 -10.17
C ILE A 85 -6.67 -19.54 -11.45
N LEU A 86 -6.01 -19.64 -12.59
CA LEU A 86 -6.64 -19.58 -13.90
C LEU A 86 -6.64 -20.97 -14.51
N ARG A 87 -7.83 -21.47 -14.86
CA ARG A 87 -8.00 -22.72 -15.59
C ARG A 87 -8.07 -22.44 -17.07
N LEU A 88 -7.27 -23.15 -17.85
CA LEU A 88 -7.08 -22.92 -19.27
C LEU A 88 -7.31 -24.22 -20.03
N GLU A 89 -7.93 -24.14 -21.21
CA GLU A 89 -8.12 -25.28 -22.10
C GLU A 89 -7.79 -24.93 -23.53
N LYS A 90 -7.13 -25.86 -24.23
CA LYS A 90 -6.84 -25.78 -25.66
C LYS A 90 -7.43 -27.00 -26.34
N ALA A 91 -8.26 -26.77 -27.36
CA ALA A 91 -8.82 -27.83 -28.17
C ALA A 91 -7.70 -28.71 -28.76
N GLY A 92 -7.97 -30.02 -28.84
CA GLY A 92 -7.04 -30.96 -29.44
C GLY A 92 -6.75 -30.62 -30.92
N LYS A 93 -5.55 -30.97 -31.40
CA LYS A 93 -5.10 -30.66 -32.77
C LYS A 93 -5.95 -31.32 -33.85
N PHE A 94 -6.52 -32.48 -33.55
CA PHE A 94 -7.32 -33.29 -34.47
C PHE A 94 -8.72 -33.52 -33.93
N ARG A 95 -9.70 -33.73 -34.83
CA ARG A 95 -11.05 -34.11 -34.43
C ARG A 95 -11.00 -35.41 -33.60
N GLY A 96 -11.49 -35.36 -32.37
CA GLY A 96 -11.46 -36.47 -31.42
C GLY A 96 -10.22 -36.57 -30.54
N SER A 97 -9.18 -35.75 -30.76
CA SER A 97 -8.07 -35.67 -29.81
C SER A 97 -8.50 -34.95 -28.52
N ALA A 98 -8.04 -35.45 -27.37
CA ALA A 98 -8.37 -34.89 -26.07
C ALA A 98 -7.93 -33.42 -25.97
N ALA A 99 -8.74 -32.61 -25.27
CA ALA A 99 -8.39 -31.24 -24.97
C ALA A 99 -7.19 -31.20 -24.02
N ARG A 100 -6.29 -30.23 -24.24
CA ARG A 100 -5.16 -29.98 -23.33
C ARG A 100 -5.58 -28.98 -22.28
N ARG A 101 -5.37 -29.30 -21.01
CA ARG A 101 -5.64 -28.41 -19.89
C ARG A 101 -4.35 -27.90 -19.27
N ALA A 102 -4.41 -26.67 -18.78
CA ALA A 102 -3.32 -26.05 -18.04
C ALA A 102 -3.89 -25.18 -16.91
N THR A 103 -3.09 -25.01 -15.87
CA THR A 103 -3.39 -24.14 -14.74
C THR A 103 -2.29 -23.10 -14.59
N LEU A 104 -2.65 -21.82 -14.60
CA LEU A 104 -1.75 -20.74 -14.23
C LEU A 104 -2.09 -20.30 -12.81
N GLU A 105 -1.15 -20.52 -11.89
CA GLU A 105 -1.21 -20.01 -10.52
C GLU A 105 -0.36 -18.75 -10.41
N ILE A 106 -0.93 -17.67 -9.86
CA ILE A 106 -0.23 -16.42 -9.54
C ILE A 106 -0.32 -16.23 -8.03
N SER A 107 0.82 -16.24 -7.33
CA SER A 107 0.90 -16.12 -5.88
C SER A 107 1.38 -14.73 -5.47
N ALA A 108 0.58 -14.09 -4.61
CA ALA A 108 0.93 -12.85 -3.90
C ALA A 108 1.22 -13.08 -2.41
N ILE A 109 1.51 -14.32 -2.02
CA ILE A 109 1.96 -14.65 -0.68
C ILE A 109 3.35 -14.02 -0.48
N PRO A 110 3.59 -13.19 0.55
CA PRO A 110 4.83 -12.42 0.68
C PRO A 110 6.13 -13.24 0.60
N SER A 111 6.14 -14.43 1.19
CA SER A 111 7.28 -15.36 1.20
C SER A 111 7.39 -16.23 -0.07
N ALA A 112 6.36 -16.25 -0.91
CA ALA A 112 6.26 -17.15 -2.05
C ALA A 112 5.62 -16.47 -3.26
N LYS A 113 6.09 -15.25 -3.58
CA LYS A 113 5.63 -14.51 -4.76
C LYS A 113 6.16 -15.16 -6.02
N GLY A 114 5.26 -15.43 -6.96
CA GLY A 114 5.63 -16.12 -8.19
C GLY A 114 4.43 -16.40 -9.07
N ALA A 115 4.70 -16.96 -10.25
CA ALA A 115 3.68 -17.57 -11.07
C ALA A 115 4.18 -18.91 -11.63
N LEU A 116 3.29 -19.89 -11.65
CA LEU A 116 3.55 -21.25 -12.12
C LEU A 116 2.48 -21.64 -13.13
N LEU A 117 2.90 -21.97 -14.35
CA LEU A 117 2.06 -22.59 -15.36
C LEU A 117 2.33 -24.10 -15.34
N SER A 118 1.30 -24.90 -15.08
CA SER A 118 1.36 -26.36 -15.11
C SER A 118 0.35 -26.96 -16.08
N ASP A 119 0.61 -28.19 -16.55
CA ASP A 119 -0.39 -28.98 -17.26
C ASP A 119 -1.31 -29.77 -16.30
N ASP A 120 -2.27 -30.52 -16.86
CA ASP A 120 -3.22 -31.35 -16.09
C ASP A 120 -2.55 -32.46 -15.26
N GLY A 121 -1.33 -32.86 -15.62
CA GLY A 121 -0.50 -33.80 -14.86
C GLY A 121 0.30 -33.15 -13.73
N GLY A 122 0.19 -31.83 -13.57
CA GLY A 122 0.95 -31.05 -12.60
C GLY A 122 2.39 -30.76 -13.04
N HIS A 123 2.78 -31.07 -14.28
CA HIS A 123 4.12 -30.78 -14.77
C HIS A 123 4.28 -29.29 -15.02
N SER A 124 5.36 -28.70 -14.47
CA SER A 124 5.69 -27.29 -14.65
C SER A 124 6.08 -27.00 -16.11
N LEU A 125 5.24 -26.25 -16.82
CA LEU A 125 5.49 -25.78 -18.18
C LEU A 125 6.34 -24.50 -18.20
N ALA A 126 6.08 -23.57 -17.27
CA ALA A 126 6.83 -22.32 -17.15
C ALA A 126 6.68 -21.74 -15.74
N LYS A 127 7.70 -21.01 -15.25
CA LYS A 127 7.68 -20.41 -13.91
C LYS A 127 8.46 -19.10 -13.81
N VAL A 128 8.05 -18.26 -12.87
CA VAL A 128 8.76 -17.06 -12.40
C VAL A 128 8.60 -16.95 -10.89
N GLY A 129 9.66 -16.56 -10.19
CA GLY A 129 9.64 -16.40 -8.73
C GLY A 129 9.56 -17.74 -7.97
N SER A 130 8.99 -17.69 -6.77
CA SER A 130 8.87 -18.81 -5.85
C SER A 130 7.57 -19.60 -6.06
N ILE A 131 7.61 -20.90 -5.79
CA ILE A 131 6.42 -21.75 -5.79
C ILE A 131 5.64 -21.51 -4.51
N ALA A 132 4.32 -21.35 -4.61
CA ALA A 132 3.47 -21.18 -3.45
C ALA A 132 3.49 -22.44 -2.55
N PRO A 133 3.41 -22.29 -1.23
CA PRO A 133 3.17 -23.43 -0.35
C PRO A 133 1.81 -24.09 -0.66
N PRO A 134 1.55 -25.31 -0.15
CA PRO A 134 0.23 -25.92 -0.18
C PRO A 134 -0.87 -24.98 0.34
N LEU A 135 -2.11 -25.19 -0.09
CA LEU A 135 -3.26 -24.44 0.41
C LEU A 135 -3.42 -24.68 1.91
N GLY A 136 -3.47 -23.58 2.67
CA GLY A 136 -3.82 -23.64 4.09
C GLY A 136 -5.32 -23.83 4.27
N GLU A 137 -5.72 -24.24 5.47
CA GLU A 137 -7.14 -24.24 5.84
C GLU A 137 -7.67 -22.79 5.86
N PRO A 138 -8.89 -22.55 5.35
CA PRO A 138 -9.53 -21.25 5.46
C PRO A 138 -9.65 -20.82 6.92
N ARG A 139 -9.47 -19.51 7.18
CA ARG A 139 -9.65 -18.99 8.53
C ARG A 139 -11.14 -19.06 8.91
N PRO A 140 -11.44 -19.25 10.21
CA PRO A 140 -12.82 -19.20 10.68
C PRO A 140 -13.37 -17.78 10.57
N GLU A 141 -14.70 -17.68 10.46
CA GLU A 141 -15.38 -16.41 10.69
C GLU A 141 -15.35 -16.08 12.18
N LEU A 142 -15.07 -14.82 12.52
CA LEU A 142 -15.05 -14.37 13.90
C LEU A 142 -16.48 -14.22 14.42
N ARG A 143 -16.71 -14.71 15.64
CA ARG A 143 -17.98 -14.50 16.34
C ARG A 143 -18.09 -13.06 16.82
N ASP A 144 -19.31 -12.56 16.95
CA ASP A 144 -19.61 -11.21 17.46
C ASP A 144 -18.89 -10.90 18.76
N GLU A 145 -18.89 -11.84 19.71
CA GLU A 145 -18.20 -11.69 21.01
C GLU A 145 -16.69 -11.45 20.84
N GLN A 146 -16.06 -12.11 19.86
CA GLN A 146 -14.62 -11.94 19.59
C GLN A 146 -14.33 -10.59 18.95
N LEU A 147 -15.21 -10.13 18.06
CA LEU A 147 -15.12 -8.81 17.41
C LEU A 147 -15.32 -7.70 18.45
N ALA A 148 -16.34 -7.82 19.29
CA ALA A 148 -16.62 -6.87 20.37
C ALA A 148 -15.47 -6.81 21.38
N ALA A 149 -14.93 -7.97 21.78
CA ALA A 149 -13.76 -8.03 22.66
C ALA A 149 -12.52 -7.36 22.03
N ALA A 150 -12.27 -7.63 20.74
CA ALA A 150 -11.16 -7.01 20.00
C ALA A 150 -11.33 -5.48 19.87
N ALA A 151 -12.55 -5.00 19.63
CA ALA A 151 -12.86 -3.58 19.62
C ALA A 151 -12.62 -2.92 20.99
N ALA A 152 -13.07 -3.56 22.08
CA ALA A 152 -12.90 -3.03 23.42
C ALA A 152 -11.44 -2.95 23.87
N SER A 153 -10.60 -3.91 23.44
CA SER A 153 -9.17 -3.97 23.79
C SER A 153 -8.25 -3.30 22.79
N GLY A 154 -8.74 -2.95 21.59
CA GLY A 154 -7.89 -2.53 20.46
C GLY A 154 -7.01 -3.65 19.90
N ASP A 155 -7.34 -4.92 20.14
CA ASP A 155 -6.48 -6.06 19.78
C ASP A 155 -6.67 -6.51 18.32
N SER A 156 -5.82 -5.96 17.45
CA SER A 156 -5.78 -6.36 16.04
C SER A 156 -5.37 -7.83 15.81
N ALA A 157 -4.70 -8.49 16.76
CA ALA A 157 -4.24 -9.87 16.60
C ALA A 157 -5.41 -10.86 16.65
N VAL A 158 -6.47 -10.57 17.41
CA VAL A 158 -7.73 -11.33 17.38
C VAL A 158 -8.38 -11.21 16.01
N LEU A 159 -8.44 -9.99 15.47
CA LEU A 159 -9.02 -9.72 14.15
C LEU A 159 -8.26 -10.48 13.05
N LEU A 160 -6.93 -10.50 13.06
CA LEU A 160 -6.14 -11.17 12.02
C LEU A 160 -6.36 -12.69 11.92
N ARG A 161 -6.96 -13.32 12.94
CA ARG A 161 -7.36 -14.74 12.90
C ARG A 161 -8.66 -14.97 12.11
N GLY A 162 -9.40 -13.91 11.81
CA GLY A 162 -10.65 -13.97 11.08
C GLY A 162 -10.48 -14.08 9.58
N ARG A 163 -11.48 -14.71 8.96
CA ARG A 163 -11.66 -14.77 7.52
C ARG A 163 -11.60 -13.38 6.88
N TRP A 164 -10.91 -13.29 5.75
CA TRP A 164 -10.64 -12.11 4.90
C TRP A 164 -9.82 -10.98 5.53
N LEU A 165 -9.41 -11.09 6.80
CA LEU A 165 -8.77 -9.97 7.48
C LEU A 165 -7.29 -9.84 7.13
N SER A 166 -6.89 -8.62 6.81
CA SER A 166 -5.51 -8.17 6.63
C SER A 166 -5.17 -7.10 7.68
N PRO A 167 -3.89 -6.75 7.87
CA PRO A 167 -3.53 -5.69 8.82
C PRO A 167 -4.21 -4.35 8.54
N THR A 168 -4.37 -3.98 7.26
CA THR A 168 -5.11 -2.77 6.87
C THR A 168 -6.58 -2.89 7.26
N PHE A 169 -7.21 -4.03 6.95
CA PHE A 169 -8.61 -4.26 7.25
C PHE A 169 -8.90 -4.25 8.77
N ALA A 170 -8.04 -4.90 9.55
CA ALA A 170 -8.12 -4.92 11.00
C ALA A 170 -8.00 -3.51 11.58
N ARG A 171 -7.10 -2.68 11.05
CA ARG A 171 -6.97 -1.28 11.48
C ARG A 171 -8.22 -0.48 11.15
N TRP A 172 -8.75 -0.58 9.94
CA TRP A 172 -9.99 0.11 9.53
C TRP A 172 -11.18 -0.26 10.42
N LEU A 173 -11.32 -1.54 10.76
CA LEU A 173 -12.34 -2.03 11.69
C LEU A 173 -12.19 -1.40 13.09
N LEU A 174 -10.96 -1.31 13.59
CA LEU A 174 -10.69 -0.73 14.91
C LEU A 174 -10.90 0.80 14.96
N THR A 175 -10.69 1.52 13.86
CA THR A 175 -11.01 2.94 13.76
C THR A 175 -12.52 3.21 13.92
N ASN A 176 -13.37 2.20 13.68
CA ASN A 176 -14.82 2.30 13.77
C ASN A 176 -15.38 1.19 14.68
N SER A 177 -14.81 1.10 15.88
CA SER A 177 -15.05 0.01 16.83
C SER A 177 -16.53 -0.21 17.18
N GLU A 178 -17.35 0.83 17.20
CA GLU A 178 -18.80 0.75 17.45
C GLU A 178 -19.55 -0.06 16.39
N GLN A 179 -19.08 -0.06 15.14
CA GLN A 179 -19.70 -0.76 14.00
C GLN A 179 -18.91 -2.02 13.59
N ILE A 180 -17.95 -2.47 14.41
CA ILE A 180 -17.01 -3.53 14.01
C ILE A 180 -17.72 -4.82 13.60
N VAL A 181 -18.76 -5.22 14.34
CA VAL A 181 -19.52 -6.46 14.11
C VAL A 181 -20.27 -6.37 12.79
N GLU A 182 -21.00 -5.27 12.57
CA GLU A 182 -21.77 -5.04 11.35
C GLU A 182 -20.86 -4.98 10.12
N ARG A 183 -19.77 -4.22 10.19
CA ARG A 183 -18.81 -4.08 9.10
C ARG A 183 -18.12 -5.40 8.77
N TYR A 184 -17.70 -6.16 9.78
CA TYR A 184 -17.11 -7.47 9.55
C TYR A 184 -18.10 -8.43 8.89
N ARG A 185 -19.35 -8.51 9.39
CA ARG A 185 -20.40 -9.35 8.82
C ARG A 185 -20.71 -8.99 7.38
N ASN A 186 -20.84 -7.70 7.10
CA ASN A 186 -21.05 -7.22 5.74
C ASN A 186 -19.94 -7.74 4.83
N ILE A 187 -18.68 -7.64 5.24
CA ILE A 187 -17.55 -8.07 4.42
C ILE A 187 -17.46 -9.60 4.28
N ALA A 188 -17.74 -10.33 5.37
CA ALA A 188 -17.82 -11.78 5.37
C ALA A 188 -18.95 -12.31 4.47
N ALA A 189 -20.04 -11.54 4.31
CA ALA A 189 -21.13 -11.83 3.37
C ALA A 189 -20.75 -11.60 1.89
N LEU A 190 -19.55 -11.07 1.63
CA LEU A 190 -18.98 -10.86 0.29
C LEU A 190 -19.88 -10.06 -0.68
N PRO A 191 -20.29 -8.82 -0.31
CA PRO A 191 -21.10 -7.95 -1.15
C PRO A 191 -20.37 -7.59 -2.43
N ASP A 192 -21.06 -6.94 -3.37
CA ASP A 192 -20.38 -6.45 -4.57
C ASP A 192 -19.31 -5.43 -4.21
N ALA A 193 -18.14 -5.56 -4.87
CA ALA A 193 -17.02 -4.68 -4.63
C ALA A 193 -17.37 -3.24 -4.97
N GLN A 194 -16.81 -2.32 -4.18
CA GLN A 194 -16.79 -0.89 -4.44
C GLN A 194 -15.33 -0.46 -4.46
N PRO A 195 -14.60 -0.73 -5.57
CA PRO A 195 -13.17 -0.48 -5.62
C PRO A 195 -12.88 0.97 -5.26
N ALA A 196 -11.90 1.18 -4.40
CA ALA A 196 -11.55 2.51 -3.94
C ALA A 196 -10.06 2.63 -3.63
N TRP A 197 -9.53 3.82 -3.87
CA TRP A 197 -8.19 4.21 -3.49
C TRP A 197 -8.18 4.72 -2.05
N CYS A 198 -7.37 4.07 -1.22
CA CYS A 198 -7.06 4.48 0.14
C CYS A 198 -5.55 4.52 0.32
N ASP A 199 -5.01 5.68 0.72
CA ASP A 199 -3.58 5.89 0.94
C ASP A 199 -2.70 5.48 -0.27
N GLY A 200 -3.20 5.74 -1.48
CA GLY A 200 -2.53 5.37 -2.73
C GLY A 200 -2.58 3.86 -3.08
N GLN A 201 -3.29 3.06 -2.29
CA GLN A 201 -3.52 1.64 -2.52
C GLN A 201 -4.97 1.38 -2.92
N LEU A 202 -5.17 0.42 -3.82
CA LEU A 202 -6.48 0.06 -4.33
C LEU A 202 -7.04 -1.13 -3.55
N TYR A 203 -8.24 -0.96 -3.01
CA TYR A 203 -8.94 -1.96 -2.20
C TYR A 203 -10.32 -2.26 -2.80
N PRO A 204 -10.90 -3.45 -2.51
CA PRO A 204 -12.26 -3.79 -2.97
C PRO A 204 -13.37 -2.98 -2.29
N PHE A 205 -13.05 -2.25 -1.22
CA PHE A 205 -13.98 -1.43 -0.44
C PHE A 205 -13.31 -0.14 0.01
N PRO A 206 -14.06 0.92 0.36
CA PRO A 206 -13.53 2.15 0.92
C PRO A 206 -13.06 1.95 2.37
N LEU A 207 -11.81 1.53 2.55
CA LEU A 207 -11.21 1.22 3.86
C LEU A 207 -10.56 2.44 4.56
N CYS A 208 -10.96 3.65 4.18
CA CYS A 208 -10.45 4.91 4.71
C CYS A 208 -11.49 6.02 4.54
N GLU A 209 -11.36 7.12 5.26
CA GLU A 209 -12.31 8.25 5.21
C GLU A 209 -12.25 8.99 3.86
N ASP A 210 -11.05 9.21 3.32
CA ASP A 210 -10.82 9.93 2.06
C ASP A 210 -10.81 9.00 0.84
N ALA A 211 -11.58 7.90 0.89
CA ALA A 211 -11.59 6.90 -0.16
C ALA A 211 -12.06 7.49 -1.51
N LYS A 212 -11.22 7.37 -2.55
CA LYS A 212 -11.60 7.79 -3.91
C LYS A 212 -12.10 6.59 -4.69
N SER A 213 -13.35 6.63 -5.14
CA SER A 213 -13.94 5.55 -5.93
C SER A 213 -13.11 5.24 -7.17
N ALA A 214 -12.99 3.95 -7.48
CA ALA A 214 -12.35 3.38 -8.65
C ALA A 214 -13.34 2.45 -9.37
N VAL A 215 -13.18 2.34 -10.68
CA VAL A 215 -14.06 1.50 -11.52
C VAL A 215 -13.62 0.03 -11.52
N SER A 216 -12.40 -0.25 -11.07
CA SER A 216 -11.69 -1.51 -11.32
C SER A 216 -10.62 -1.72 -10.24
N LEU A 217 -10.32 -2.98 -9.90
CA LEU A 217 -9.17 -3.37 -9.05
C LEU A 217 -7.86 -3.51 -9.83
N ILE A 218 -7.91 -3.34 -11.15
CA ILE A 218 -6.74 -3.24 -12.02
C ILE A 218 -6.34 -1.77 -12.11
N TYR A 219 -5.08 -1.48 -11.77
CA TYR A 219 -4.49 -0.15 -11.83
C TYR A 219 -4.41 0.33 -13.28
N PRO A 220 -4.84 1.55 -13.60
CA PRO A 220 -4.68 2.09 -14.94
C PRO A 220 -3.20 2.37 -15.23
N ASN A 221 -2.76 2.05 -16.45
CA ASN A 221 -1.36 2.18 -16.89
C ASN A 221 -0.82 3.62 -16.71
N ALA A 222 -1.69 4.64 -16.83
CA ALA A 222 -1.35 6.05 -16.68
C ALA A 222 -1.04 6.52 -15.24
N PHE A 223 -1.25 5.67 -14.22
CA PHE A 223 -1.10 6.09 -12.82
C PHE A 223 0.35 6.13 -12.33
N PHE A 224 1.28 5.48 -13.03
CA PHE A 224 2.68 5.35 -12.58
C PHE A 224 3.68 6.29 -13.29
N ASP A 225 3.31 6.85 -14.45
CA ASP A 225 4.17 7.77 -15.21
C ASP A 225 4.10 9.22 -14.72
N SER A 226 3.07 9.56 -13.96
CA SER A 226 3.20 10.65 -13.01
C SER A 226 3.69 9.99 -11.73
N PRO A 227 4.86 10.36 -11.16
CA PRO A 227 5.07 10.06 -9.76
C PRO A 227 3.81 10.57 -9.10
N ILE A 228 3.02 9.69 -8.46
CA ILE A 228 2.01 10.17 -7.52
C ILE A 228 2.83 11.12 -6.67
N PRO A 229 2.63 12.44 -6.75
CA PRO A 229 3.31 13.29 -5.82
C PRO A 229 2.81 12.72 -4.52
N LEU A 230 3.69 12.09 -3.73
CA LEU A 230 3.45 11.94 -2.30
C LEU A 230 2.96 13.31 -1.95
N ALA A 231 1.64 13.43 -1.71
CA ALA A 231 1.03 14.73 -1.63
C ALA A 231 1.90 15.50 -0.65
N PRO A 232 2.29 16.75 -0.93
CA PRO A 232 3.08 17.52 0.04
C PRO A 232 2.54 17.37 1.47
N ASP A 233 1.23 17.15 1.59
CA ASP A 233 0.48 16.80 2.79
C ASP A 233 0.88 15.49 3.45
N ASP A 234 1.20 14.43 2.73
CA ASP A 234 1.55 13.10 3.29
C ASP A 234 2.87 13.11 4.07
N ARG A 235 3.82 13.97 3.65
CA ARG A 235 5.06 14.24 4.39
C ARG A 235 4.84 15.18 5.56
N LYS A 236 3.98 16.19 5.39
CA LYS A 236 3.62 17.14 6.45
C LYS A 236 2.81 16.48 7.57
N LEU A 237 1.86 15.60 7.24
CA LEU A 237 1.06 14.81 8.18
C LEU A 237 1.95 13.87 8.98
N ARG A 238 2.85 13.11 8.33
CA ARG A 238 3.84 12.30 9.04
C ARG A 238 4.79 13.11 9.92
N ALA A 239 5.13 14.34 9.50
CA ALA A 239 5.92 15.25 10.32
C ALA A 239 5.12 15.77 11.53
N LEU A 240 3.84 16.10 11.35
CA LEU A 240 2.91 16.49 12.41
C LEU A 240 2.71 15.38 13.44
N GLU A 241 2.44 14.15 13.00
CA GLU A 241 2.33 12.98 13.87
C GLU A 241 3.61 12.74 14.67
N ARG A 242 4.78 12.84 14.02
CA ARG A 242 6.06 12.70 14.71
C ARG A 242 6.26 13.78 15.78
N MET A 243 5.99 15.05 15.46
CA MET A 243 6.14 16.15 16.42
C MET A 243 5.13 16.03 17.57
N ARG A 244 3.89 15.62 17.30
CA ARG A 244 2.89 15.36 18.36
C ARG A 244 3.31 14.20 19.25
N GLY A 245 3.86 13.14 18.69
CA GLY A 245 4.41 12.01 19.44
C GLY A 245 5.63 12.40 20.29
N GLU A 246 6.51 13.27 19.80
CA GLU A 246 7.61 13.84 20.58
C GLU A 246 7.11 14.73 21.73
N LEU A 247 6.09 15.55 21.48
CA LEU A 247 5.49 16.42 22.49
C LEU A 247 4.79 15.61 23.59
N SER A 248 3.98 14.60 23.25
CA SER A 248 3.34 13.72 24.25
C SER A 248 4.35 12.95 25.09
N LYS A 249 5.48 12.53 24.50
CA LYS A 249 6.58 11.93 25.27
C LYS A 249 7.22 12.90 26.26
N ALA A 250 7.00 14.21 26.14
CA ALA A 250 7.55 15.22 27.02
C ALA A 250 6.66 15.50 28.25
N ASP A 251 5.45 14.92 28.33
CA ASP A 251 4.50 15.14 29.44
C ASP A 251 5.09 14.77 30.83
N ASN A 252 6.07 13.85 30.86
CA ASN A 252 6.74 13.41 32.09
C ASN A 252 8.07 14.11 32.40
N VAL A 253 8.39 15.23 31.74
CA VAL A 253 9.70 15.88 31.86
C VAL A 253 10.04 16.29 33.31
N ARG A 254 9.02 16.70 34.07
CA ARG A 254 9.17 17.08 35.49
C ARG A 254 9.57 15.88 36.35
N ALA A 255 8.86 14.76 36.20
CA ALA A 255 9.15 13.53 36.93
C ALA A 255 10.57 13.01 36.63
N LEU A 256 11.01 13.11 35.37
CA LEU A 256 12.37 12.74 34.97
C LEU A 256 13.44 13.66 35.57
N ARG A 257 13.18 14.97 35.68
CA ARG A 257 14.08 15.92 36.35
C ARG A 257 14.20 15.60 37.83
N GLU A 258 13.07 15.43 38.53
CA GLU A 258 13.06 15.11 39.96
C GLU A 258 13.77 13.78 40.25
N ALA A 259 13.61 12.78 39.37
CA ALA A 259 14.37 11.52 39.45
C ALA A 259 15.88 11.74 39.27
N ALA A 260 16.29 12.57 38.31
CA ALA A 260 17.70 12.91 38.08
C ALA A 260 18.31 13.65 39.28
N ASP A 261 17.59 14.62 39.85
CA ASP A 261 18.01 15.34 41.07
C ASP A 261 18.22 14.37 42.24
N ARG A 262 17.31 13.42 42.42
CA ARG A 262 17.39 12.43 43.50
C ARG A 262 18.52 11.42 43.28
N LEU A 263 18.76 10.96 42.05
CA LEU A 263 19.90 10.10 41.72
C LEU A 263 21.25 10.76 42.09
N MET A 264 21.36 12.08 41.99
CA MET A 264 22.56 12.82 42.37
C MET A 264 22.82 12.83 43.89
N THR A 265 21.82 12.53 44.71
CA THR A 265 21.96 12.41 46.17
C THR A 265 22.42 11.03 46.63
N ILE A 266 22.34 10.01 45.76
CA ILE A 266 22.78 8.65 46.04
C ILE A 266 24.32 8.60 45.98
N GLN A 267 24.95 7.90 46.91
CA GLN A 267 26.40 7.81 46.99
C GLN A 267 27.00 7.07 45.78
N HIS A 268 28.24 7.41 45.41
CA HIS A 268 28.86 7.02 44.14
C HIS A 268 29.17 5.52 43.96
N HIS A 269 28.96 4.69 44.98
CA HIS A 269 29.33 3.26 44.97
C HIS A 269 28.17 2.30 44.71
N ASP A 270 26.94 2.82 44.58
CA ASP A 270 25.77 1.99 44.36
C ASP A 270 25.51 1.74 42.86
N VAL A 271 24.76 0.67 42.55
CA VAL A 271 24.20 0.45 41.21
C VAL A 271 22.91 1.28 41.09
N ALA A 272 22.68 1.91 39.94
CA ALA A 272 21.48 2.72 39.74
C ALA A 272 20.19 1.87 39.88
N PRO A 273 19.19 2.34 40.63
CA PRO A 273 17.94 1.59 40.81
C PRO A 273 17.09 1.62 39.55
N ALA A 274 16.31 0.54 39.33
CA ALA A 274 15.37 0.44 38.22
C ALA A 274 14.04 1.17 38.49
N GLU A 275 13.77 1.56 39.73
CA GLU A 275 12.58 2.30 40.12
C GLU A 275 12.93 3.33 41.18
N MET A 276 12.22 4.47 41.18
CA MET A 276 12.46 5.55 42.12
C MET A 276 11.17 6.24 42.54
N ILE A 277 10.95 6.35 43.85
CA ILE A 277 9.79 7.05 44.42
C ILE A 277 10.07 8.55 44.52
N LEU A 278 9.39 9.38 43.75
CA LEU A 278 9.54 10.83 43.76
C LEU A 278 9.01 11.49 45.05
N PRO A 279 9.35 12.75 45.35
CA PRO A 279 8.86 13.47 46.55
C PRO A 279 7.34 13.60 46.63
N ASN A 280 6.66 13.56 45.48
CA ASN A 280 5.20 13.56 45.39
C ASN A 280 4.56 12.18 45.67
N GLY A 281 5.37 11.15 45.93
CA GLY A 281 4.92 9.78 46.16
C GLY A 281 4.77 8.93 44.89
N GLU A 282 4.98 9.48 43.70
CA GLU A 282 4.89 8.72 42.43
C GLU A 282 6.13 7.84 42.22
N THR A 283 5.92 6.60 41.77
CA THR A 283 7.02 5.72 41.37
C THR A 283 7.33 5.91 39.89
N VAL A 284 8.58 6.27 39.57
CA VAL A 284 9.08 6.37 38.20
C VAL A 284 9.95 5.17 37.88
N SER A 285 9.66 4.49 36.77
CA SER A 285 10.53 3.44 36.23
C SER A 285 11.73 4.08 35.53
N LEU A 286 12.92 3.67 35.96
CA LEU A 286 14.19 4.06 35.39
C LEU A 286 14.74 2.85 34.64
N SER A 287 15.29 3.06 33.44
CA SER A 287 15.90 1.97 32.65
C SER A 287 17.43 2.06 32.71
N PRO A 288 18.08 1.69 33.84
CA PRO A 288 19.53 1.71 33.95
C PRO A 288 20.17 0.64 33.06
N ARG A 289 21.35 0.94 32.51
CA ARG A 289 22.19 -0.08 31.86
C ARG A 289 22.87 -0.94 32.92
N GLN A 290 23.31 -2.14 32.53
CA GLN A 290 24.00 -3.06 33.44
C GLN A 290 25.26 -2.39 34.04
N GLY A 291 25.29 -2.23 35.37
CA GLY A 291 26.38 -1.58 36.09
C GLY A 291 26.44 -0.05 35.94
N GLU A 292 25.40 0.60 35.40
CA GLU A 292 25.32 2.07 35.33
C GLU A 292 25.26 2.65 36.74
N SER A 293 26.16 3.59 37.05
CA SER A 293 26.15 4.29 38.34
C SER A 293 25.00 5.30 38.41
N PRO A 294 24.48 5.63 39.61
CA PRO A 294 23.43 6.63 39.79
C PRO A 294 23.76 7.97 39.13
N LYS A 295 25.02 8.40 39.22
CA LYS A 295 25.51 9.63 38.58
C LYS A 295 25.43 9.55 37.05
N ALA A 296 25.89 8.45 36.44
CA ALA A 296 25.84 8.28 34.99
C ALA A 296 24.38 8.24 34.48
N LEU A 297 23.50 7.55 35.21
CA LEU A 297 22.07 7.55 34.91
C LEU A 297 21.47 8.96 35.02
N ALA A 298 21.79 9.71 36.08
CA ALA A 298 21.32 11.08 36.29
C ALA A 298 21.74 12.01 35.15
N GLU A 299 23.01 11.97 34.74
CA GLU A 299 23.52 12.77 33.62
C GLU A 299 22.78 12.48 32.30
N ARG A 300 22.47 11.19 32.05
CA ARG A 300 21.67 10.78 30.90
C ARG A 300 20.23 11.29 30.98
N LEU A 301 19.59 11.20 32.16
CA LEU A 301 18.26 11.74 32.39
C LEU A 301 18.23 13.27 32.23
N TYR A 302 19.22 14.01 32.72
CA TYR A 302 19.31 15.45 32.47
C TYR A 302 19.46 15.79 30.99
N ALA A 303 20.23 14.99 30.22
CA ALA A 303 20.32 15.18 28.78
C ALA A 303 18.97 14.96 28.09
N GLU A 304 18.22 13.93 28.51
CA GLU A 304 16.87 13.66 28.03
C GLU A 304 15.88 14.77 28.42
N VAL A 305 15.91 15.23 29.68
CA VAL A 305 15.11 16.36 30.18
C VAL A 305 15.37 17.61 29.34
N ARG A 306 16.64 17.99 29.12
CA ARG A 306 16.98 19.14 28.26
C ARG A 306 16.45 18.99 26.83
N SER A 307 16.44 17.77 26.29
CA SER A 307 15.88 17.50 24.96
C SER A 307 14.36 17.69 24.94
N LYS A 308 13.66 17.13 25.95
CA LYS A 308 12.20 17.23 26.10
C LYS A 308 11.74 18.66 26.39
N GLU A 309 12.46 19.43 27.20
CA GLU A 309 12.15 20.84 27.43
C GLU A 309 12.24 21.66 26.14
N ARG A 310 13.30 21.47 25.35
CA ARG A 310 13.38 22.10 24.03
C ARG A 310 12.23 21.69 23.12
N ALA A 311 11.76 20.45 23.22
CA ALA A 311 10.60 19.99 22.46
C ALA A 311 9.31 20.70 22.90
N ILE A 312 9.08 20.82 24.22
CA ILE A 312 7.95 21.57 24.80
C ILE A 312 7.97 23.04 24.35
N ASP A 313 9.14 23.67 24.35
CA ASP A 313 9.27 25.09 23.99
C ASP A 313 9.05 25.33 22.48
N ASN A 314 9.58 24.45 21.62
CA ASN A 314 9.68 24.71 20.19
C ASN A 314 8.62 24.01 19.33
N LEU A 315 8.15 22.81 19.72
CA LEU A 315 7.24 22.03 18.88
C LEU A 315 5.83 22.62 18.77
N PRO A 316 5.20 23.19 19.83
CA PRO A 316 3.85 23.73 19.71
C PRO A 316 3.72 24.81 18.63
N ALA A 317 4.68 25.73 18.54
CA ALA A 317 4.69 26.76 17.50
C ALA A 317 4.90 26.18 16.10
N ARG A 318 5.74 25.15 15.95
CA ARG A 318 5.98 24.47 14.67
C ARG A 318 4.78 23.64 14.22
N ILE A 319 4.12 22.96 15.15
CA ILE A 319 2.88 22.21 14.91
C ILE A 319 1.80 23.18 14.43
N ARG A 320 1.55 24.27 15.18
CA ARG A 320 0.56 25.29 14.80
C ARG A 320 0.83 25.85 13.41
N LYS A 321 2.07 26.21 13.11
CA LYS A 321 2.45 26.71 11.77
C LYS A 321 2.16 25.70 10.65
N LEU A 322 2.48 24.42 10.88
CA LEU A 322 2.22 23.36 9.88
C LEU A 322 0.73 23.07 9.71
N GLU A 323 -0.06 23.18 10.77
CA GLU A 323 -1.53 23.07 10.73
C GLU A 323 -2.16 24.25 9.99
N GLU A 324 -1.69 25.48 10.25
CA GLU A 324 -2.10 26.70 9.53
C GLU A 324 -1.77 26.59 8.03
N ASP A 325 -0.55 26.15 7.70
CA ASP A 325 -0.16 25.89 6.32
C ASP A 325 -1.08 24.84 5.69
N ALA A 326 -1.34 23.71 6.36
CA ALA A 326 -2.22 22.65 5.84
C ALA A 326 -3.67 23.15 5.61
N ASN A 327 -4.22 23.91 6.56
CA ASN A 327 -5.57 24.48 6.44
C ASN A 327 -5.65 25.57 5.35
N ALA A 328 -4.62 26.40 5.19
CA ALA A 328 -4.56 27.41 4.13
C ALA A 328 -4.55 26.76 2.73
N PHE A 329 -3.90 25.61 2.57
CA PHE A 329 -3.95 24.82 1.34
C PHE A 329 -5.33 24.20 1.11
N ALA A 330 -5.98 23.67 2.16
CA ALA A 330 -7.32 23.07 2.06
C ALA A 330 -8.44 24.10 1.76
N SER A 331 -8.25 25.35 2.18
CA SER A 331 -9.24 26.43 2.04
C SER A 331 -9.22 27.14 0.68
N GLN A 332 -8.28 26.80 -0.22
CA GLN A 332 -8.30 27.37 -1.57
C GLN A 332 -9.41 26.71 -2.39
N PRO A 333 -10.35 27.47 -2.97
CA PRO A 333 -11.44 26.91 -3.74
C PRO A 333 -10.90 26.15 -4.96
N SER A 334 -11.20 24.85 -5.00
CA SER A 334 -10.82 23.88 -6.04
C SER A 334 -11.32 24.22 -7.45
N THR A 335 -12.10 25.29 -7.59
CA THR A 335 -12.67 25.77 -8.86
C THR A 335 -11.62 26.29 -9.84
N LYS A 336 -10.42 26.72 -9.39
CA LYS A 336 -9.33 27.13 -10.31
C LYS A 336 -8.38 26.01 -10.74
N LEU A 337 -8.34 24.88 -10.03
CA LEU A 337 -7.48 23.74 -10.37
C LEU A 337 -8.13 22.80 -11.40
N ASN A 338 -9.45 22.63 -11.36
CA ASN A 338 -10.16 21.75 -12.31
C ASN A 338 -10.36 22.35 -13.71
N ALA A 339 -10.32 23.67 -13.88
CA ALA A 339 -10.44 24.30 -15.20
C ALA A 339 -9.20 24.09 -16.10
N LYS A 340 -8.05 23.70 -15.52
CA LYS A 340 -6.80 23.49 -16.27
C LYS A 340 -6.56 22.03 -16.66
N MET A 341 -7.27 21.08 -16.06
CA MET A 341 -7.04 19.64 -16.28
C MET A 341 -7.82 19.06 -17.47
N VAL A 342 -8.67 19.85 -18.11
CA VAL A 342 -9.34 19.53 -19.40
C VAL A 342 -8.71 20.33 -20.55
N GLN A 343 -7.48 20.83 -20.39
CA GLN A 343 -6.66 21.14 -21.56
C GLN A 343 -6.05 19.83 -22.05
N ARG A 344 -6.43 19.41 -23.27
CA ARG A 344 -5.75 18.37 -24.07
C ARG A 344 -4.27 18.36 -23.70
N ALA A 345 -3.77 17.24 -23.17
CA ALA A 345 -2.36 17.12 -22.81
C ALA A 345 -1.53 17.57 -24.02
N LEU A 346 -0.90 18.75 -23.90
CA LEU A 346 -0.10 19.31 -24.97
C LEU A 346 1.01 18.29 -25.28
N PRO A 347 1.36 18.08 -26.57
CA PRO A 347 2.27 17.02 -26.98
C PRO A 347 3.72 17.23 -26.48
N PHE A 348 4.00 18.36 -25.83
CA PHE A 348 5.29 18.79 -25.31
C PHE A 348 5.24 19.06 -23.80
N ARG A 349 6.41 19.08 -23.16
CA ARG A 349 6.61 19.56 -21.78
C ARG A 349 7.05 21.01 -21.84
N THR A 350 6.63 21.80 -20.86
CA THR A 350 7.01 23.21 -20.73
C THR A 350 7.88 23.40 -19.49
N TYR A 351 9.04 24.02 -19.66
CA TYR A 351 9.93 24.47 -18.60
C TYR A 351 10.00 25.99 -18.61
N ARG A 352 10.49 26.57 -17.53
CA ARG A 352 10.73 28.01 -17.46
C ARG A 352 12.18 28.27 -17.10
N SER A 353 12.86 29.08 -17.90
CA SER A 353 14.24 29.48 -17.64
C SER A 353 14.31 30.42 -16.43
N SER A 354 15.50 30.60 -15.87
CA SER A 354 15.75 31.59 -14.81
C SER A 354 15.48 33.03 -15.27
N GLY A 355 15.56 33.31 -16.58
CA GLY A 355 15.18 34.58 -17.20
C GLY A 355 13.69 34.72 -17.48
N GLY A 356 12.86 33.74 -17.10
CA GLY A 356 11.41 33.78 -17.24
C GLY A 356 10.87 33.37 -18.61
N LEU A 357 11.73 32.92 -19.53
CA LEU A 357 11.36 32.41 -20.85
C LEU A 357 10.79 31.00 -20.76
N ASP A 358 9.77 30.71 -21.57
CA ASP A 358 9.22 29.36 -21.69
C ASP A 358 10.07 28.51 -22.64
N ILE A 359 10.36 27.28 -22.23
CA ILE A 359 11.14 26.31 -23.01
C ILE A 359 10.25 25.10 -23.23
N TRP A 360 10.00 24.75 -24.50
CA TRP A 360 9.14 23.63 -24.86
C TRP A 360 9.97 22.44 -25.34
N VAL A 361 9.65 21.23 -24.87
CA VAL A 361 10.39 20.00 -25.19
C VAL A 361 9.41 18.89 -25.57
N GLY A 362 9.46 18.39 -26.79
CA GLY A 362 8.61 17.29 -27.22
C GLY A 362 8.96 15.96 -26.52
N ARG A 363 7.95 15.08 -26.35
CA ARG A 363 8.09 13.80 -25.63
C ARG A 363 8.53 12.62 -26.50
N GLY A 364 8.80 12.87 -27.79
CA GLY A 364 9.16 11.88 -28.79
C GLY A 364 9.18 12.50 -30.19
N ALA A 365 9.63 11.74 -31.19
CA ALA A 365 9.83 12.26 -32.56
C ALA A 365 8.60 12.98 -33.13
N LYS A 366 7.42 12.36 -33.03
CA LYS A 366 6.16 12.95 -33.51
C LYS A 366 5.78 14.24 -32.78
N SER A 367 6.08 14.34 -31.49
CA SER A 367 5.85 15.56 -30.72
C SER A 367 6.84 16.66 -31.06
N ASN A 368 8.10 16.30 -31.36
CA ASN A 368 9.12 17.26 -31.81
C ASN A 368 8.74 17.84 -33.18
N ASP A 369 8.29 17.00 -34.12
CA ASP A 369 7.83 17.48 -35.43
C ASP A 369 6.64 18.43 -35.28
N GLN A 370 5.68 18.10 -34.42
CA GLN A 370 4.56 19.00 -34.15
C GLN A 370 5.04 20.32 -33.52
N LEU A 371 5.96 20.27 -32.56
CA LEU A 371 6.51 21.45 -31.91
C LEU A 371 7.20 22.37 -32.94
N THR A 372 8.13 21.81 -33.71
CA THR A 372 8.93 22.53 -34.70
C THR A 372 8.11 23.08 -35.86
N PHE A 373 7.15 22.32 -36.39
CA PHE A 373 6.46 22.70 -37.63
C PHE A 373 5.07 23.33 -37.43
N ARG A 374 4.50 23.29 -36.22
CA ARG A 374 3.14 23.81 -35.97
C ARG A 374 3.04 24.79 -34.82
N GLU A 375 3.84 24.61 -33.77
CA GLU A 375 3.64 25.35 -32.53
C GLU A 375 4.71 26.45 -32.33
N SER A 376 5.94 26.25 -32.82
CA SER A 376 7.02 27.25 -32.77
C SER A 376 6.81 28.38 -33.78
N ALA A 377 7.09 29.61 -33.36
CA ALA A 377 7.12 30.78 -34.23
C ALA A 377 8.47 30.87 -34.97
N PRO A 378 8.54 31.59 -36.12
CA PRO A 378 9.79 31.71 -36.90
C PRO A 378 10.96 32.37 -36.16
N ASP A 379 10.66 33.14 -35.11
CA ASP A 379 11.61 33.85 -34.25
C ASP A 379 12.00 33.08 -32.98
N ASP A 380 11.40 31.90 -32.75
CA ASP A 380 11.80 31.02 -31.67
C ASP A 380 13.16 30.37 -31.96
N VAL A 381 13.96 30.20 -30.92
CA VAL A 381 15.24 29.48 -31.00
C VAL A 381 14.99 27.99 -30.81
N TRP A 382 15.29 27.20 -31.85
CA TRP A 382 15.20 25.74 -31.82
C TRP A 382 16.53 25.08 -31.39
#